data_AF-A0AAJ6AE97-F1
#
_entry.id   AF-A0AAJ6AE97-F1
#
_cell.length_a   1.000
_cell.length_b   1.000
_cell.length_c   1.000
_cell.angle_alpha   90.00
_cell.angle_beta   90.00
_cell.angle_gamma   90.00
#
_symmetry.space_group_name_H-M   'P 1'
#
loop_
_entity.id
_entity.type
_entity.pdbx_description
1 polymer ?
#
loop_
_entity_poly.entity_id
_entity_poly.type
_entity_poly.pdbx_seq_one_letter_code
_entity_poly.pdbx_strand_id
1 'polypeptide(L)'
;MAIRDLRSAPDNTLLHADIAIVGGGPAGITIAQEFANTPVRILVIDSGGLDYEPELQTLNAVENIGEPVARAGIEPVGRGYSGGLEWLNEIPAFELRNRLLGGSTHTWVGKCAAFDEIDFARRPWLSLSGWPIGRDELQIALDRAGDLLNLGPNLYDERLYERLHSRPTDLGMNSDLLRPFFWQFSHERNRRGEPMRFNRCARKINATNIDFLTHATVTEVVLDHNGRRATSLNVTSLEGNKAIVDARTIVLCGGGIENARLLLASNTLMRSGIGNSRDVVGRYLADHPRTSLARVIGRDIDRIARHFNFYGLSHKGRTHFYLQGLSLSPDMQVREGLTNCAAYPVQIHADDDPWVALKRVAHGSHRTLAHDLSAIGRSPGMIASGLYNRLIRKRGLPHRSTELRFDVMAEQKLDPESRVTLSHTRDRFGRPLPRVDWQIGSCEIKSIKRLAQVISKEFGRIGLPRPQLADWIAMDDDGSAAFMDMAHPSCTTRMGTDRATSVVDPNAMVHGIDGLFVAGSSVFPTGGHANPTLMLLTLAIRLADHLKARHAIERPYVIAEGLSSVMVKTV
;
A
#
# COMPACT_ATOMS: atom_id res chain seq x y z
N MET A 1 -18.96 -20.60 1.60
CA MET A 1 -18.05 -19.92 0.69
C MET A 1 -17.99 -20.69 -0.61
N ALA A 2 -18.51 -20.14 -1.69
CA ALA A 2 -18.25 -20.62 -3.04
C ALA A 2 -17.29 -19.66 -3.75
N ILE A 3 -16.18 -20.17 -4.26
CA ILE A 3 -15.35 -19.46 -5.24
C ILE A 3 -15.84 -19.90 -6.61
N ARG A 4 -16.38 -18.98 -7.38
CA ARG A 4 -17.02 -19.23 -8.68
C ARG A 4 -16.18 -18.62 -9.78
N ASP A 5 -16.08 -19.30 -10.93
CA ASP A 5 -15.37 -18.79 -12.11
C ASP A 5 -16.35 -18.27 -13.15
N LEU A 6 -16.27 -16.97 -13.49
CA LEU A 6 -17.16 -16.37 -14.49
C LEU A 6 -17.05 -17.03 -15.87
N ARG A 7 -15.89 -17.59 -16.22
CA ARG A 7 -15.67 -18.30 -17.50
C ARG A 7 -16.55 -19.52 -17.65
N SER A 8 -17.00 -20.09 -16.53
CA SER A 8 -17.89 -21.24 -16.49
C SER A 8 -19.37 -20.86 -16.47
N ALA A 9 -19.69 -19.58 -16.30
CA ALA A 9 -21.07 -19.10 -16.22
C ALA A 9 -21.71 -19.03 -17.61
N PRO A 10 -23.01 -19.38 -17.74
CA PRO A 10 -23.78 -19.06 -18.93
C PRO A 10 -23.74 -17.56 -19.23
N ASP A 11 -23.81 -17.21 -20.51
CA ASP A 11 -23.78 -15.81 -20.91
C ASP A 11 -25.01 -15.05 -20.38
N ASN A 12 -24.79 -13.80 -19.95
CA ASN A 12 -25.79 -12.93 -19.30
C ASN A 12 -26.34 -13.48 -17.97
N THR A 13 -25.50 -14.19 -17.20
CA THR A 13 -25.88 -14.65 -15.85
C THR A 13 -26.24 -13.47 -14.95
N LEU A 14 -27.37 -13.56 -14.25
CA LEU A 14 -27.76 -12.60 -13.22
C LEU A 14 -27.36 -13.12 -11.83
N LEU A 15 -26.61 -12.32 -11.09
CA LEU A 15 -26.19 -12.57 -9.72
C LEU A 15 -26.77 -11.50 -8.80
N HIS A 16 -27.09 -11.87 -7.56
CA HIS A 16 -27.63 -10.95 -6.56
C HIS A 16 -26.76 -10.95 -5.30
N ALA A 17 -26.53 -9.78 -4.73
CA ALA A 17 -25.89 -9.59 -3.43
C ALA A 17 -26.54 -8.43 -2.67
N ASP A 18 -26.47 -8.45 -1.34
CA ASP A 18 -26.81 -7.25 -0.57
C ASP A 18 -25.69 -6.20 -0.70
N ILE A 19 -24.43 -6.68 -0.69
CA ILE A 19 -23.23 -5.88 -0.96
C ILE A 19 -22.38 -6.57 -2.04
N ALA A 20 -22.09 -5.86 -3.13
CA ALA A 20 -21.09 -6.25 -4.12
C ALA A 20 -19.78 -5.50 -3.89
N ILE A 21 -18.66 -6.21 -3.80
CA ILE A 21 -17.33 -5.65 -3.57
C ILE A 21 -16.49 -5.86 -4.84
N VAL A 22 -16.06 -4.75 -5.46
CA VAL A 22 -15.29 -4.77 -6.71
C VAL A 22 -13.79 -4.73 -6.40
N GLY A 23 -13.14 -5.89 -6.46
CA GLY A 23 -11.72 -6.08 -6.16
C GLY A 23 -11.53 -6.95 -4.92
N GLY A 24 -11.03 -8.16 -5.13
CA GLY A 24 -10.64 -9.13 -4.10
C GLY A 24 -9.25 -8.86 -3.53
N GLY A 25 -8.82 -7.59 -3.47
CA GLY A 25 -7.58 -7.17 -2.82
C GLY A 25 -7.69 -7.11 -1.29
N PRO A 26 -6.67 -6.56 -0.61
CA PRO A 26 -6.66 -6.47 0.85
C PRO A 26 -7.84 -5.68 1.43
N ALA A 27 -8.25 -4.58 0.81
CA ALA A 27 -9.41 -3.81 1.25
C ALA A 27 -10.71 -4.63 1.14
N GLY A 28 -10.99 -5.18 -0.05
CA GLY A 28 -12.23 -5.90 -0.31
C GLY A 28 -12.38 -7.18 0.52
N ILE A 29 -11.30 -7.96 0.65
CA ILE A 29 -11.29 -9.16 1.50
C ILE A 29 -11.49 -8.79 2.98
N THR A 30 -10.90 -7.68 3.44
CA THR A 30 -11.09 -7.22 4.83
C THR A 30 -12.55 -6.85 5.08
N ILE A 31 -13.18 -6.08 4.19
CA ILE A 31 -14.60 -5.74 4.30
C ILE A 31 -15.45 -7.01 4.29
N ALA A 32 -15.23 -7.92 3.35
CA ALA A 32 -15.98 -9.17 3.28
C ALA A 32 -15.86 -9.98 4.59
N GLN A 33 -14.63 -10.15 5.11
CA GLN A 33 -14.38 -10.90 6.34
C GLN A 33 -15.11 -10.30 7.55
N GLU A 34 -15.26 -8.98 7.61
CA GLU A 34 -16.00 -8.31 8.67
C GLU A 34 -17.50 -8.64 8.68
N PHE A 35 -18.06 -9.08 7.55
CA PHE A 35 -19.45 -9.53 7.42
C PHE A 35 -19.64 -11.04 7.58
N ALA A 36 -18.58 -11.80 7.88
CA ALA A 36 -18.69 -13.25 8.06
C ALA A 36 -19.74 -13.60 9.14
N ASN A 37 -20.64 -14.53 8.83
CA ASN A 37 -21.70 -15.00 9.73
C ASN A 37 -22.74 -13.92 10.11
N THR A 38 -22.87 -12.86 9.29
CA THR A 38 -23.98 -11.91 9.35
C THR A 38 -25.09 -12.32 8.36
N PRO A 39 -26.32 -11.79 8.46
CA PRO A 39 -27.38 -12.07 7.48
C PRO A 39 -27.17 -11.39 6.12
N VAL A 40 -26.17 -10.51 5.98
CA VAL A 40 -25.91 -9.73 4.76
C VAL A 40 -25.13 -10.59 3.77
N ARG A 41 -25.63 -10.75 2.55
CA ARG A 41 -24.96 -11.52 1.48
C ARG A 41 -23.94 -10.66 0.75
N ILE A 42 -22.70 -11.14 0.73
CA ILE A 42 -21.56 -10.47 0.12
C ILE A 42 -21.13 -11.23 -1.14
N LEU A 43 -20.93 -10.51 -2.24
CA LEU A 43 -20.23 -11.02 -3.42
C LEU A 43 -18.97 -10.21 -3.67
N VAL A 44 -17.80 -10.85 -3.56
CA VAL A 44 -16.52 -10.26 -3.93
C VAL A 44 -16.18 -10.62 -5.37
N ILE A 45 -15.95 -9.62 -6.21
CA ILE A 45 -15.71 -9.78 -7.65
C ILE A 45 -14.24 -9.42 -7.92
N ASP A 46 -13.47 -10.33 -8.50
CA ASP A 46 -12.08 -10.06 -8.88
C ASP A 46 -11.85 -10.34 -10.37
N SER A 47 -11.09 -9.44 -11.00
CA SER A 47 -10.72 -9.54 -12.41
C SER A 47 -9.84 -10.76 -12.67
N GLY A 48 -9.01 -11.18 -11.70
CA GLY A 48 -8.12 -12.32 -11.84
C GLY A 48 -8.62 -13.61 -11.19
N GLY A 49 -7.85 -14.68 -11.40
CA GLY A 49 -8.05 -15.99 -10.80
C GLY A 49 -7.49 -16.11 -9.38
N LEU A 50 -7.22 -17.35 -8.97
CA LEU A 50 -6.57 -17.68 -7.69
C LEU A 50 -5.04 -17.60 -7.76
N ASP A 51 -4.50 -17.75 -8.96
CA ASP A 51 -3.08 -17.81 -9.25
C ASP A 51 -2.67 -16.63 -10.13
N TYR A 52 -1.37 -16.42 -10.28
CA TYR A 52 -0.83 -15.34 -11.11
C TYR A 52 -0.91 -15.73 -12.60
N GLU A 53 -1.69 -14.98 -13.37
CA GLU A 53 -1.88 -15.21 -14.81
C GLU A 53 -1.34 -14.02 -15.61
N PRO A 54 -0.26 -14.19 -16.40
CA PRO A 54 0.37 -13.10 -17.15
C PRO A 54 -0.58 -12.33 -18.08
N GLU A 55 -1.48 -13.04 -18.77
CA GLU A 55 -2.44 -12.42 -19.69
C GLU A 55 -3.39 -11.45 -18.96
N LEU A 56 -3.85 -11.81 -17.76
CA LEU A 56 -4.68 -10.94 -16.94
C LEU A 56 -3.91 -9.72 -16.42
N GLN A 57 -2.61 -9.84 -16.19
CA GLN A 57 -1.81 -8.70 -15.71
C GLN A 57 -1.68 -7.59 -16.77
N THR A 58 -1.87 -7.90 -18.06
CA THR A 58 -1.89 -6.89 -19.13
C THR A 58 -2.99 -5.84 -18.94
N LEU A 59 -4.05 -6.18 -18.19
CA LEU A 59 -5.12 -5.23 -17.84
C LEU A 59 -4.68 -4.18 -16.80
N ASN A 60 -3.45 -4.27 -16.25
CA ASN A 60 -2.84 -3.22 -15.44
C ASN A 60 -2.13 -2.13 -16.27
N ALA A 61 -2.11 -2.27 -17.61
CA ALA A 61 -1.48 -1.28 -18.48
C ALA A 61 -2.04 0.13 -18.25
N VAL A 62 -1.15 1.12 -18.29
CA VAL A 62 -1.49 2.55 -18.18
C VAL A 62 -0.86 3.34 -19.32
N GLU A 63 -1.50 4.43 -19.74
CA GLU A 63 -0.80 5.47 -20.51
C GLU A 63 -0.15 6.44 -19.52
N ASN A 64 1.12 6.22 -19.16
CA ASN A 64 1.84 7.13 -18.27
C ASN A 64 2.41 8.31 -19.07
N ILE A 65 2.02 9.52 -18.71
CA ILE A 65 2.54 10.78 -19.27
C ILE A 65 3.16 11.69 -18.20
N GLY A 66 3.12 11.28 -16.92
CA GLY A 66 3.78 11.95 -15.81
C GLY A 66 5.03 11.21 -15.34
N GLU A 67 5.49 11.52 -14.13
CA GLU A 67 6.68 10.92 -13.54
C GLU A 67 6.52 9.41 -13.27
N PRO A 68 7.61 8.64 -13.17
CA PRO A 68 8.91 8.96 -13.73
C PRO A 68 8.83 8.97 -15.25
N VAL A 69 9.17 10.09 -15.88
CA VAL A 69 9.45 10.12 -17.32
C VAL A 69 10.92 9.79 -17.51
N ALA A 70 11.27 9.00 -18.52
CA ALA A 70 12.67 8.77 -18.85
C ALA A 70 13.33 10.11 -19.21
N ARG A 71 14.10 10.67 -18.28
CA ARG A 71 14.89 11.90 -18.49
C ARG A 71 16.20 11.50 -19.18
N ALA A 72 16.55 12.19 -20.26
CA ALA A 72 17.76 11.85 -21.04
C ALA A 72 19.01 11.88 -20.14
N GLY A 73 19.73 10.77 -20.07
CA GLY A 73 20.96 10.64 -19.29
C GLY A 73 20.79 10.34 -17.79
N ILE A 74 19.57 10.10 -17.30
CA ILE A 74 19.31 9.76 -15.90
C ILE A 74 18.90 8.29 -15.79
N GLU A 75 19.73 7.48 -15.12
CA GLU A 75 19.42 6.09 -14.82
C GLU A 75 18.29 5.98 -13.78
N PRO A 76 17.24 5.18 -14.03
CA PRO A 76 16.17 4.97 -13.04
C PRO A 76 16.70 4.31 -11.77
N VAL A 77 16.29 4.82 -10.60
CA VAL A 77 16.74 4.28 -9.30
C VAL A 77 16.04 2.94 -8.94
N GLY A 78 15.04 2.53 -9.72
CA GLY A 78 14.21 1.36 -9.44
C GLY A 78 13.39 1.52 -8.15
N ARG A 79 12.60 0.50 -7.79
CA ARG A 79 11.84 0.48 -6.52
C ARG A 79 12.66 -0.07 -5.35
N GLY A 80 13.88 -0.55 -5.63
CA GLY A 80 14.80 -1.08 -4.62
C GLY A 80 14.46 -2.51 -4.17
N TYR A 81 13.70 -3.27 -4.95
CA TYR A 81 13.52 -4.71 -4.70
C TYR A 81 14.80 -5.48 -5.01
N SER A 82 15.05 -6.58 -4.30
CA SER A 82 16.24 -7.41 -4.47
C SER A 82 15.91 -8.90 -4.37
N GLY A 83 16.84 -9.76 -4.82
CA GLY A 83 16.68 -11.21 -4.80
C GLY A 83 15.50 -11.67 -5.66
N GLY A 84 14.67 -12.59 -5.15
CA GLY A 84 13.54 -13.13 -5.90
C GLY A 84 12.43 -12.13 -6.29
N LEU A 85 12.53 -10.87 -5.85
CA LEU A 85 11.62 -9.78 -6.21
C LEU A 85 12.27 -8.74 -7.13
N GLU A 86 13.51 -8.93 -7.56
CA GLU A 86 14.26 -7.96 -8.36
C GLU A 86 13.57 -7.61 -9.69
N TRP A 87 12.88 -8.57 -10.30
CA TRP A 87 12.08 -8.38 -11.52
C TRP A 87 10.95 -7.34 -11.36
N LEU A 88 10.51 -7.03 -10.13
CA LEU A 88 9.51 -5.98 -9.88
C LEU A 88 10.04 -4.57 -10.16
N ASN A 89 11.36 -4.38 -10.22
CA ASN A 89 11.97 -3.10 -10.56
C ASN A 89 11.80 -2.76 -12.05
N GLU A 90 11.59 -3.76 -12.91
CA GLU A 90 11.43 -3.59 -14.36
C GLU A 90 9.98 -3.31 -14.78
N ILE A 91 9.02 -3.51 -13.88
CA ILE A 91 7.61 -3.22 -14.15
C ILE A 91 7.41 -1.70 -14.26
N PRO A 92 6.76 -1.19 -15.32
CA PRO A 92 6.51 0.23 -15.48
C PRO A 92 5.81 0.89 -14.28
N ALA A 93 6.00 2.20 -14.15
CA ALA A 93 5.34 2.98 -13.10
C ALA A 93 3.82 2.83 -13.14
N PHE A 94 3.20 2.70 -11.97
CA PHE A 94 1.75 2.49 -11.81
C PHE A 94 1.19 1.16 -12.38
N GLU A 95 2.00 0.33 -13.04
CA GLU A 95 1.60 -1.00 -13.52
C GLU A 95 1.91 -2.11 -12.51
N LEU A 96 2.70 -1.85 -11.47
CA LEU A 96 2.96 -2.77 -10.36
C LEU A 96 1.71 -2.91 -9.47
N ARG A 97 0.73 -3.63 -10.00
CA ARG A 97 -0.53 -4.04 -9.39
C ARG A 97 -0.75 -5.49 -9.75
N ASN A 98 -1.60 -6.19 -9.00
CA ASN A 98 -1.83 -7.61 -9.28
C ASN A 98 -3.33 -7.88 -9.40
N ARG A 99 -3.72 -8.48 -10.53
CA ARG A 99 -5.08 -8.97 -10.82
C ARG A 99 -5.12 -10.47 -10.53
N LEU A 100 -5.45 -10.78 -9.29
CA LEU A 100 -5.78 -12.09 -8.75
C LEU A 100 -6.42 -11.87 -7.39
N LEU A 101 -7.15 -12.86 -6.90
CA LEU A 101 -7.65 -12.85 -5.53
C LEU A 101 -6.49 -12.66 -4.55
N GLY A 102 -6.61 -11.68 -3.64
CA GLY A 102 -5.54 -11.21 -2.75
C GLY A 102 -4.85 -9.91 -3.21
N GLY A 103 -5.01 -9.54 -4.48
CA GLY A 103 -4.49 -8.31 -5.08
C GLY A 103 -2.99 -8.11 -4.88
N SER A 104 -2.57 -6.84 -4.74
CA SER A 104 -1.15 -6.47 -4.63
C SER A 104 -0.41 -7.00 -3.40
N THR A 105 -1.12 -7.63 -2.45
CA THR A 105 -0.44 -8.39 -1.40
C THR A 105 0.27 -9.63 -1.95
N HIS A 106 0.08 -10.00 -3.22
CA HIS A 106 0.85 -11.05 -3.90
C HIS A 106 2.35 -10.72 -3.98
N THR A 107 2.72 -9.47 -4.29
CA THR A 107 4.12 -9.06 -4.53
C THR A 107 4.71 -8.12 -3.48
N TRP A 108 3.90 -7.58 -2.55
CA TRP A 108 4.43 -6.71 -1.48
C TRP A 108 5.38 -7.44 -0.50
N VAL A 109 6.16 -6.65 0.24
CA VAL A 109 7.11 -7.10 1.27
C VAL A 109 6.54 -7.08 2.69
N GLY A 110 5.29 -6.65 2.87
CA GLY A 110 4.62 -6.59 4.18
C GLY A 110 5.00 -5.39 5.05
N LYS A 111 5.77 -4.41 4.55
CA LYS A 111 6.18 -3.23 5.33
C LYS A 111 4.95 -2.38 5.70
N CYS A 112 4.77 -2.12 7.00
CA CYS A 112 3.61 -1.45 7.57
C CYS A 112 4.02 -0.40 8.62
N ALA A 113 3.38 0.76 8.58
CA ALA A 113 3.36 1.74 9.66
C ALA A 113 2.03 2.49 9.65
N ALA A 114 1.62 3.03 10.80
CA ALA A 114 0.46 3.92 10.86
C ALA A 114 0.87 5.35 10.48
N PHE A 115 -0.11 6.17 10.13
CA PHE A 115 0.11 7.60 9.92
C PHE A 115 0.32 8.30 11.28
N ASP A 116 1.11 9.36 11.25
CA ASP A 116 1.42 10.21 12.40
C ASP A 116 0.28 11.21 12.65
N GLU A 117 0.21 11.79 13.85
CA GLU A 117 -0.79 12.83 14.19
C GLU A 117 -0.78 14.00 13.18
N ILE A 118 0.41 14.38 12.69
CA ILE A 118 0.55 15.48 11.72
C ILE A 118 -0.10 15.18 10.37
N ASP A 119 -0.21 13.91 9.98
CA ASP A 119 -0.81 13.51 8.71
C ASP A 119 -2.34 13.76 8.70
N PHE A 120 -2.99 13.74 9.88
CA PHE A 120 -4.41 14.06 10.07
C PHE A 120 -4.66 15.57 10.21
N ALA A 121 -3.65 16.34 10.60
CA ALA A 121 -3.78 17.75 10.92
C ALA A 121 -3.97 18.63 9.67
N ARG A 122 -4.71 19.74 9.86
CA ARG A 122 -4.73 20.83 8.88
C ARG A 122 -3.40 21.58 8.94
N ARG A 123 -2.70 21.64 7.82
CA ARG A 123 -1.38 22.27 7.67
C ARG A 123 -1.48 23.45 6.71
N PRO A 124 -1.38 24.71 7.18
CA PRO A 124 -1.61 25.90 6.36
C PRO A 124 -0.74 26.02 5.09
N TRP A 125 0.44 25.38 5.07
CA TRP A 125 1.34 25.38 3.91
C TRP A 125 1.03 24.26 2.90
N LEU A 126 0.16 23.30 3.25
CA LEU A 126 -0.30 22.22 2.37
C LEU A 126 -1.80 22.36 2.15
N SER A 127 -2.18 22.95 1.01
CA SER A 127 -3.58 23.08 0.60
C SER A 127 -4.32 21.74 0.67
N LEU A 128 -5.57 21.78 1.14
CA LEU A 128 -6.45 20.60 1.28
C LEU A 128 -5.97 19.52 2.26
N SER A 129 -4.92 19.79 3.04
CA SER A 129 -4.58 18.96 4.21
C SER A 129 -5.62 19.09 5.32
N GLY A 130 -5.65 18.08 6.20
CA GLY A 130 -6.65 17.93 7.24
C GLY A 130 -7.62 16.81 6.90
N TRP A 131 -7.61 15.76 7.70
CA TRP A 131 -8.56 14.67 7.57
C TRP A 131 -9.90 15.07 8.21
N PRO A 132 -11.04 14.65 7.64
CA PRO A 132 -12.34 14.88 8.26
C PRO A 132 -12.62 13.94 9.45
N ILE A 133 -11.62 13.15 9.88
CA ILE A 133 -11.69 12.14 10.95
C ILE A 133 -10.36 12.21 11.71
N GLY A 134 -10.42 12.23 13.04
CA GLY A 134 -9.26 12.20 13.91
C GLY A 134 -8.55 10.84 13.95
N ARG A 135 -7.26 10.84 14.33
CA ARG A 135 -6.49 9.60 14.49
C ARG A 135 -7.04 8.72 15.62
N ASP A 136 -7.49 9.34 16.71
CA ASP A 136 -8.11 8.71 17.87
C ASP A 136 -9.40 7.98 17.51
N GLU A 137 -10.23 8.56 16.64
CA GLU A 137 -11.44 7.91 16.11
C GLU A 137 -11.14 6.62 15.34
N LEU A 138 -9.93 6.48 14.78
CA LEU A 138 -9.50 5.31 14.03
C LEU A 138 -8.86 4.23 14.90
N GLN A 139 -8.60 4.47 16.19
CA GLN A 139 -7.77 3.59 17.02
C GLN A 139 -8.30 2.15 17.10
N ILE A 140 -9.61 1.95 17.25
CA ILE A 140 -10.23 0.61 17.29
C ILE A 140 -10.03 -0.14 15.97
N ALA A 141 -10.24 0.54 14.84
CA ALA A 141 -10.04 -0.04 13.52
C ALA A 141 -8.56 -0.32 13.24
N LEU A 142 -7.67 0.54 13.74
CA LEU A 142 -6.22 0.42 13.60
C LEU A 142 -5.69 -0.80 14.36
N ASP A 143 -6.21 -1.06 15.56
CA ASP A 143 -5.84 -2.24 16.35
C ASP A 143 -6.34 -3.54 15.71
N ARG A 144 -7.56 -3.55 15.16
CA ARG A 144 -8.09 -4.69 14.38
C ARG A 144 -7.29 -4.92 13.10
N ALA A 145 -6.91 -3.87 12.39
CA ALA A 145 -6.05 -3.95 11.20
C ALA A 145 -4.66 -4.50 11.56
N GLY A 146 -4.06 -4.05 12.66
CA GLY A 146 -2.80 -4.55 13.18
C GLY A 146 -2.85 -6.05 13.52
N ASP A 147 -3.92 -6.49 14.19
CA ASP A 147 -4.15 -7.90 14.51
C ASP A 147 -4.35 -8.77 13.26
N LEU A 148 -5.11 -8.26 12.27
CA LEU A 148 -5.30 -8.92 10.99
C LEU A 148 -3.96 -9.10 10.27
N LEU A 149 -3.14 -8.06 10.23
CA LEU A 149 -1.81 -8.05 9.63
C LEU A 149 -0.74 -8.77 10.47
N ASN A 150 -1.09 -9.32 11.63
CA ASN A 150 -0.15 -9.98 12.54
C ASN A 150 1.02 -9.06 12.93
N LEU A 151 0.72 -7.81 13.26
CA LEU A 151 1.67 -6.81 13.75
C LEU A 151 1.70 -6.81 15.29
N GLY A 152 2.74 -6.18 15.84
CA GLY A 152 2.77 -5.75 17.24
C GLY A 152 1.91 -4.49 17.45
N PRO A 153 1.98 -3.88 18.65
CA PRO A 153 1.25 -2.65 18.96
C PRO A 153 1.52 -1.54 17.94
N ASN A 154 0.51 -0.71 17.69
CA ASN A 154 0.57 0.43 16.77
C ASN A 154 1.38 1.61 17.36
N LEU A 155 2.69 1.38 17.57
CA LEU A 155 3.66 2.31 18.13
C LEU A 155 4.81 2.50 17.14
N TYR A 156 4.94 3.69 16.56
CA TYR A 156 5.86 3.97 15.45
C TYR A 156 6.79 5.17 15.72
N ASP A 157 6.84 5.63 16.97
CA ASP A 157 7.60 6.77 17.47
C ASP A 157 8.45 6.39 18.70
N GLU A 158 9.05 7.39 19.36
CA GLU A 158 9.91 7.21 20.54
C GLU A 158 9.24 6.48 21.72
N ARG A 159 7.89 6.46 21.81
CA ARG A 159 7.18 5.70 22.87
C ARG A 159 7.45 4.21 22.75
N LEU A 160 7.85 3.73 21.57
CA LEU A 160 8.26 2.34 21.37
C LEU A 160 9.44 1.95 22.28
N TYR A 161 10.37 2.87 22.55
CA TYR A 161 11.58 2.59 23.33
C TYR A 161 11.28 2.03 24.70
N GLU A 162 10.19 2.45 25.32
CA GLU A 162 9.80 1.98 26.64
C GLU A 162 9.43 0.49 26.66
N ARG A 163 9.01 -0.06 25.51
CA ARG A 163 8.53 -1.43 25.37
C ARG A 163 9.52 -2.40 24.70
N LEU A 164 10.66 -1.91 24.24
CA LEU A 164 11.69 -2.74 23.60
C LEU A 164 12.44 -3.62 24.61
N HIS A 165 12.79 -4.84 24.20
CA HIS A 165 13.67 -5.73 24.98
C HIS A 165 15.08 -5.17 25.15
N SER A 166 15.58 -4.47 24.14
CA SER A 166 16.88 -3.83 24.14
C SER A 166 16.77 -2.48 23.46
N ARG A 167 16.73 -1.41 24.27
CA ARG A 167 16.66 -0.04 23.77
C ARG A 167 17.89 0.30 22.91
N PRO A 168 17.73 1.10 21.84
CA PRO A 168 18.88 1.72 21.22
C PRO A 168 19.59 2.61 22.22
N THR A 169 20.91 2.75 22.06
CA THR A 169 21.65 3.81 22.74
C THR A 169 21.11 5.15 22.24
N ASP A 170 20.83 6.06 23.17
CA ASP A 170 20.53 7.44 22.81
C ASP A 170 21.76 8.08 22.18
N LEU A 171 21.59 8.55 20.95
CA LEU A 171 22.65 9.21 20.19
C LEU A 171 22.69 10.72 20.46
N GLY A 172 21.74 11.25 21.22
CA GLY A 172 21.61 12.68 21.48
C GLY A 172 21.28 13.47 20.22
N MET A 173 20.55 12.88 19.26
CA MET A 173 20.04 13.59 18.08
C MET A 173 19.05 14.67 18.49
N ASN A 174 19.02 15.79 17.76
CA ASN A 174 18.10 16.88 18.07
C ASN A 174 16.66 16.52 17.64
N SER A 175 15.80 16.28 18.63
CA SER A 175 14.38 15.94 18.46
C SER A 175 13.56 17.02 17.77
N ASP A 176 14.01 18.27 17.81
CA ASP A 176 13.38 19.40 17.13
C ASP A 176 13.64 19.34 15.62
N LEU A 177 14.59 18.53 15.15
CA LEU A 177 14.95 18.39 13.74
C LEU A 177 14.55 17.03 13.18
N LEU A 178 14.85 15.95 13.90
CA LEU A 178 14.62 14.57 13.49
C LEU A 178 13.96 13.77 14.60
N ARG A 179 13.03 12.91 14.23
CA ARG A 179 12.42 11.93 15.15
C ARG A 179 12.73 10.50 14.70
N PRO A 180 12.82 9.54 15.63
CA PRO A 180 12.85 8.14 15.25
C PRO A 180 11.50 7.74 14.64
N PHE A 181 11.54 7.03 13.52
CA PHE A 181 10.36 6.43 12.93
C PHE A 181 10.57 4.93 12.79
N PHE A 182 9.52 4.14 12.99
CA PHE A 182 9.62 2.69 12.94
C PHE A 182 8.71 2.07 11.88
N TRP A 183 9.15 0.98 11.27
CA TRP A 183 8.30 0.13 10.44
C TRP A 183 8.25 -1.29 10.96
N GLN A 184 7.07 -1.88 10.90
CA GLN A 184 6.88 -3.30 11.13
C GLN A 184 6.73 -4.04 9.80
N PHE A 185 6.80 -5.36 9.85
CA PHE A 185 6.62 -6.21 8.68
C PHE A 185 5.54 -7.26 8.99
N SER A 186 4.47 -7.23 8.20
CA SER A 186 3.39 -8.20 8.25
C SER A 186 3.86 -9.54 7.69
N HIS A 187 3.65 -10.61 8.45
CA HIS A 187 4.06 -11.95 8.10
C HIS A 187 2.96 -12.96 8.37
N GLU A 188 2.99 -14.07 7.63
CA GLU A 188 2.12 -15.22 7.90
C GLU A 188 2.30 -15.75 9.32
N ARG A 189 1.19 -16.06 9.97
CA ARG A 189 1.19 -16.57 11.36
C ARG A 189 1.91 -17.92 11.49
N ASN A 190 1.90 -18.74 10.44
CA ASN A 190 2.42 -20.12 10.46
C ASN A 190 3.58 -20.33 9.48
N ARG A 191 4.06 -19.28 8.79
CA ARG A 191 5.18 -19.37 7.83
C ARG A 191 6.15 -18.23 8.09
N ARG A 192 7.25 -18.56 8.75
CA ARG A 192 8.20 -17.57 9.25
C ARG A 192 8.88 -16.84 8.09
N GLY A 193 8.79 -15.51 8.07
CA GLY A 193 9.46 -14.66 7.09
C GLY A 193 8.72 -14.49 5.76
N GLU A 194 7.62 -15.22 5.53
CA GLU A 194 6.75 -14.95 4.38
C GLU A 194 5.86 -13.75 4.69
N PRO A 195 5.79 -12.72 3.81
CA PRO A 195 4.81 -11.66 3.96
C PRO A 195 3.38 -12.23 3.93
N MET A 196 2.47 -11.57 4.63
CA MET A 196 1.07 -11.98 4.63
C MET A 196 0.47 -11.88 3.22
N ARG A 197 -0.29 -12.88 2.78
CA ARG A 197 -0.98 -12.89 1.49
C ARG A 197 -2.48 -12.95 1.70
N PHE A 198 -3.21 -11.99 1.14
CA PHE A 198 -4.67 -11.92 1.36
C PHE A 198 -5.43 -13.00 0.60
N ASN A 199 -4.85 -13.61 -0.43
CA ASN A 199 -5.44 -14.80 -1.06
C ASN A 199 -5.63 -15.95 -0.05
N ARG A 200 -4.69 -16.11 0.90
CA ARG A 200 -4.79 -17.06 2.02
C ARG A 200 -5.80 -16.61 3.06
N CYS A 201 -6.03 -15.31 3.22
CA CYS A 201 -7.10 -14.80 4.09
C CYS A 201 -8.47 -15.13 3.49
N ALA A 202 -8.69 -14.83 2.20
CA ALA A 202 -9.92 -15.19 1.50
C ALA A 202 -10.22 -16.69 1.58
N ARG A 203 -9.24 -17.57 1.28
CA ARG A 203 -9.40 -19.03 1.37
C ARG A 203 -9.74 -19.55 2.78
N LYS A 204 -9.46 -18.77 3.83
CA LYS A 204 -9.77 -19.13 5.23
C LYS A 204 -11.13 -18.63 5.69
N ILE A 205 -11.83 -17.82 4.90
CA ILE A 205 -13.16 -17.33 5.25
C ILE A 205 -14.14 -18.51 5.20
N ASN A 206 -14.50 -19.02 6.37
CA ASN A 206 -15.52 -20.05 6.50
C ASN A 206 -16.86 -19.41 6.86
N ALA A 207 -17.55 -18.86 5.85
CA ALA A 207 -18.86 -18.24 5.99
C ALA A 207 -19.76 -18.61 4.81
N THR A 208 -21.05 -18.80 5.04
CA THR A 208 -22.03 -19.17 4.00
C THR A 208 -22.58 -17.95 3.25
N ASN A 209 -22.48 -16.76 3.83
CA ASN A 209 -22.99 -15.51 3.27
C ASN A 209 -21.96 -14.74 2.42
N ILE A 210 -20.78 -15.32 2.16
CA ILE A 210 -19.70 -14.68 1.39
C ILE A 210 -19.32 -15.60 0.23
N ASP A 211 -19.46 -15.08 -0.98
CA ASP A 211 -19.04 -15.72 -2.22
C ASP A 211 -18.00 -14.88 -2.96
N PHE A 212 -17.17 -15.54 -3.76
CA PHE A 212 -16.17 -14.92 -4.62
C PHE A 212 -16.48 -15.26 -6.08
N LEU A 213 -16.35 -14.28 -6.98
CA LEU A 213 -16.42 -14.45 -8.43
C LEU A 213 -15.08 -14.02 -9.04
N THR A 214 -14.34 -14.98 -9.58
CA THR A 214 -13.01 -14.76 -10.20
C THR A 214 -13.10 -14.69 -11.72
N HIS A 215 -12.04 -14.21 -12.37
CA HIS A 215 -11.98 -13.95 -13.82
C HIS A 215 -13.09 -13.00 -14.29
N ALA A 216 -13.46 -12.07 -13.42
CA ALA A 216 -14.66 -11.27 -13.52
C ALA A 216 -14.31 -9.80 -13.47
N THR A 217 -14.12 -9.19 -14.64
CA THR A 217 -13.76 -7.78 -14.73
C THR A 217 -15.03 -6.94 -14.75
N VAL A 218 -15.21 -6.11 -13.73
CA VAL A 218 -16.28 -5.10 -13.73
C VAL A 218 -15.93 -4.04 -14.77
N THR A 219 -16.80 -3.86 -15.75
CA THR A 219 -16.60 -2.94 -16.89
C THR A 219 -17.40 -1.64 -16.74
N GLU A 220 -18.45 -1.65 -15.92
CA GLU A 220 -19.30 -0.49 -15.67
C GLU A 220 -20.08 -0.63 -14.36
N VAL A 221 -20.21 0.49 -13.64
CA VAL A 221 -21.18 0.67 -12.56
C VAL A 221 -22.44 1.30 -13.16
N VAL A 222 -23.58 0.66 -12.97
CA VAL A 222 -24.87 1.10 -13.51
C VAL A 222 -25.64 1.88 -12.44
N LEU A 223 -26.19 3.02 -12.83
CA LEU A 223 -27.05 3.85 -11.98
C LEU A 223 -28.52 3.65 -12.34
N ASP A 224 -29.40 4.04 -11.42
CA ASP A 224 -30.81 4.22 -11.72
C ASP A 224 -31.03 5.33 -12.77
N HIS A 225 -32.24 5.38 -13.36
CA HIS A 225 -32.58 6.34 -14.41
C HIS A 225 -32.40 7.81 -14.00
N ASN A 226 -32.42 8.11 -12.70
CA ASN A 226 -32.22 9.47 -12.16
C ASN A 226 -30.75 9.79 -11.87
N GLY A 227 -29.84 8.81 -11.97
CA GLY A 227 -28.43 8.97 -11.63
C GLY A 227 -28.17 9.25 -10.15
N ARG A 228 -29.06 8.79 -9.27
CA ARG A 228 -29.02 9.04 -7.82
C ARG A 228 -28.57 7.84 -7.00
N ARG A 229 -28.66 6.63 -7.56
CA ARG A 229 -28.32 5.40 -6.84
C ARG A 229 -27.64 4.40 -7.76
N ALA A 230 -26.59 3.75 -7.27
CA ALA A 230 -25.99 2.61 -7.97
C ALA A 230 -26.87 1.37 -7.80
N THR A 231 -27.10 0.64 -8.88
CA THR A 231 -28.06 -0.48 -8.91
C THR A 231 -27.42 -1.80 -9.27
N SER A 232 -26.44 -1.80 -10.17
CA SER A 232 -25.83 -3.04 -10.64
C SER A 232 -24.44 -2.82 -11.23
N LEU A 233 -23.77 -3.92 -11.54
CA LEU A 233 -22.46 -3.96 -12.19
C LEU A 233 -22.55 -4.80 -13.47
N ASN A 234 -21.96 -4.30 -14.55
CA ASN A 234 -21.69 -5.10 -15.74
C ASN A 234 -20.33 -5.78 -15.60
N VAL A 235 -20.28 -7.10 -15.78
CA VAL A 235 -19.10 -7.92 -15.52
C VAL A 235 -18.79 -8.79 -16.74
N THR A 236 -17.53 -8.84 -17.15
CA THR A 236 -17.08 -9.58 -18.33
C THR A 236 -15.78 -10.33 -18.06
N SER A 237 -15.66 -11.58 -18.51
CA SER A 237 -14.38 -12.32 -18.52
C SER A 237 -13.57 -12.01 -19.79
N LEU A 238 -12.27 -12.32 -19.82
CA LEU A 238 -11.45 -12.09 -21.01
C LEU A 238 -11.93 -12.89 -22.24
N GLU A 239 -12.56 -14.04 -21.99
CA GLU A 239 -13.17 -14.94 -22.99
C GLU A 239 -14.53 -14.44 -23.49
N GLY A 240 -15.08 -13.38 -22.86
CA GLY A 240 -16.30 -12.72 -23.28
C GLY A 240 -17.57 -13.14 -22.54
N ASN A 241 -17.49 -14.04 -21.55
CA ASN A 241 -18.64 -14.41 -20.71
C ASN A 241 -19.13 -13.17 -19.95
N LYS A 242 -20.44 -12.89 -20.00
CA LYS A 242 -21.04 -11.73 -19.33
C LYS A 242 -21.90 -12.12 -18.15
N ALA A 243 -21.89 -11.27 -17.13
CA ALA A 243 -22.82 -11.32 -16.01
C ALA A 243 -23.25 -9.90 -15.59
N ILE A 244 -24.43 -9.84 -14.98
CA ILE A 244 -24.93 -8.66 -14.29
C ILE A 244 -24.96 -9.00 -12.80
N VAL A 245 -24.40 -8.13 -11.97
CA VAL A 245 -24.52 -8.24 -10.51
C VAL A 245 -25.45 -7.15 -10.02
N ASP A 246 -26.64 -7.53 -9.57
CA ASP A 246 -27.58 -6.65 -8.91
C ASP A 246 -27.27 -6.56 -7.42
N ALA A 247 -27.04 -5.34 -6.93
CA ALA A 247 -26.68 -5.09 -5.54
C ALA A 247 -27.12 -3.71 -5.08
N ARG A 248 -27.63 -3.63 -3.84
CA ARG A 248 -28.07 -2.37 -3.24
C ARG A 248 -26.90 -1.49 -2.80
N THR A 249 -25.82 -2.13 -2.38
CA THR A 249 -24.58 -1.47 -1.98
C THR A 249 -23.44 -2.02 -2.83
N ILE A 250 -22.66 -1.13 -3.43
CA ILE A 250 -21.48 -1.44 -4.23
C ILE A 250 -20.29 -0.75 -3.58
N VAL A 251 -19.21 -1.50 -3.35
CA VAL A 251 -17.96 -0.98 -2.79
C VAL A 251 -16.81 -1.18 -3.77
N LEU A 252 -16.24 -0.09 -4.27
CA LEU A 252 -15.10 -0.13 -5.20
C LEU A 252 -13.77 -0.26 -4.45
N CYS A 253 -13.06 -1.37 -4.65
CA CYS A 253 -11.81 -1.73 -4.00
C CYS A 253 -10.65 -1.94 -5.01
N GLY A 254 -10.70 -1.27 -6.16
CA GLY A 254 -9.71 -1.34 -7.25
C GLY A 254 -8.40 -0.57 -7.00
N GLY A 255 -8.23 0.04 -5.82
CA GLY A 255 -7.02 0.79 -5.46
C GLY A 255 -6.90 2.17 -6.12
N GLY A 256 -5.72 2.77 -6.02
CA GLY A 256 -5.46 4.15 -6.43
C GLY A 256 -5.76 4.48 -7.90
N ILE A 257 -5.68 3.51 -8.80
CA ILE A 257 -5.85 3.75 -10.24
C ILE A 257 -7.22 3.27 -10.73
N GLU A 258 -7.60 2.01 -10.50
CA GLU A 258 -8.82 1.45 -11.07
C GLU A 258 -10.10 2.03 -10.46
N ASN A 259 -10.09 2.48 -9.19
CA ASN A 259 -11.27 3.13 -8.62
C ASN A 259 -11.62 4.41 -9.39
N ALA A 260 -10.63 5.27 -9.63
CA ALA A 260 -10.82 6.49 -10.41
C ALA A 260 -11.19 6.17 -11.87
N ARG A 261 -10.47 5.24 -12.50
CA ARG A 261 -10.74 4.82 -13.87
C ARG A 261 -12.17 4.30 -14.03
N LEU A 262 -12.63 3.40 -13.15
CA LEU A 262 -13.95 2.80 -13.25
C LEU A 262 -15.07 3.84 -13.07
N LEU A 263 -14.91 4.78 -12.13
CA LEU A 263 -15.86 5.89 -11.96
C LEU A 263 -15.92 6.80 -13.19
N LEU A 264 -14.76 7.19 -13.73
CA LEU A 264 -14.66 8.01 -14.95
C LEU A 264 -15.23 7.29 -16.17
N ALA A 265 -14.93 5.99 -16.29
CA ALA A 265 -15.36 5.17 -17.41
C ALA A 265 -16.87 4.85 -17.34
N SER A 266 -17.46 4.75 -16.16
CA SER A 266 -18.91 4.51 -16.01
C SER A 266 -19.71 5.77 -16.37
N ASN A 267 -19.79 6.09 -17.65
CA ASN A 267 -20.23 7.39 -18.14
C ASN A 267 -21.44 7.35 -19.08
N THR A 268 -22.12 6.21 -19.15
CA THR A 268 -23.32 6.01 -19.98
C THR A 268 -24.43 7.00 -19.61
N LEU A 269 -24.72 7.16 -18.31
CA LEU A 269 -25.70 8.13 -17.83
C LEU A 269 -25.06 9.48 -17.49
N MET A 270 -23.98 9.47 -16.70
CA MET A 270 -23.23 10.67 -16.32
C MET A 270 -22.02 10.85 -17.23
N ARG A 271 -22.12 11.70 -18.26
CA ARG A 271 -21.08 11.84 -19.31
C ARG A 271 -19.66 12.15 -18.79
N SER A 272 -19.55 12.83 -17.66
CA SER A 272 -18.26 13.15 -17.00
C SER A 272 -17.68 11.99 -16.16
N GLY A 273 -18.44 10.90 -15.98
CA GLY A 273 -18.18 9.83 -15.01
C GLY A 273 -18.97 10.02 -13.71
N ILE A 274 -19.20 8.92 -13.00
CA ILE A 274 -19.95 8.89 -11.74
C ILE A 274 -19.20 9.68 -10.67
N GLY A 275 -19.91 10.58 -9.98
CA GLY A 275 -19.31 11.42 -8.94
C GLY A 275 -18.39 12.53 -9.47
N ASN A 276 -18.22 12.67 -10.79
CA ASN A 276 -17.23 13.58 -11.38
C ASN A 276 -17.82 14.91 -11.92
N SER A 277 -18.98 15.34 -11.43
CA SER A 277 -19.64 16.59 -11.91
C SER A 277 -18.82 17.87 -11.66
N ARG A 278 -17.84 17.82 -10.74
CA ARG A 278 -16.91 18.92 -10.43
C ARG A 278 -15.47 18.65 -10.83
N ASP A 279 -15.27 17.65 -11.71
CA ASP A 279 -13.95 17.25 -12.20
C ASP A 279 -12.95 16.89 -11.09
N VAL A 280 -13.37 16.16 -10.06
CA VAL A 280 -12.52 15.79 -8.91
C VAL A 280 -12.03 14.34 -9.00
N VAL A 281 -12.76 13.45 -9.66
CA VAL A 281 -12.38 12.04 -9.78
C VAL A 281 -11.07 11.93 -10.55
N GLY A 282 -10.12 11.21 -9.96
CA GLY A 282 -8.78 11.02 -10.51
C GLY A 282 -7.78 12.10 -10.12
N ARG A 283 -8.22 13.29 -9.68
CA ARG A 283 -7.31 14.37 -9.24
C ARG A 283 -6.58 14.03 -7.95
N TYR A 284 -5.49 14.75 -7.70
CA TYR A 284 -4.67 14.63 -6.49
C TYR A 284 -4.00 13.27 -6.36
N LEU A 285 -3.72 12.58 -7.47
CA LEU A 285 -2.96 11.34 -7.46
C LEU A 285 -1.66 11.56 -6.69
N ALA A 286 -1.49 10.79 -5.63
CA ALA A 286 -0.27 10.77 -4.84
C ALA A 286 0.31 9.34 -4.78
N ASP A 287 1.62 9.24 -4.81
CA ASP A 287 2.43 8.08 -4.43
C ASP A 287 3.55 8.61 -3.51
N HIS A 288 4.55 7.81 -3.19
CA HIS A 288 5.74 8.29 -2.48
C HIS A 288 6.89 8.46 -3.49
N PRO A 289 7.33 9.70 -3.79
CA PRO A 289 8.57 9.94 -4.50
C PRO A 289 9.73 9.28 -3.76
N ARG A 290 10.22 8.16 -4.30
CA ARG A 290 11.33 7.43 -3.70
C ARG A 290 12.62 7.73 -4.44
N THR A 291 13.64 8.07 -3.65
CA THR A 291 15.01 8.25 -4.12
C THR A 291 15.98 7.91 -2.99
N SER A 292 17.27 7.84 -3.30
CA SER A 292 18.34 7.64 -2.32
C SER A 292 18.76 8.99 -1.76
N LEU A 293 18.79 9.15 -0.44
CA LEU A 293 19.20 10.40 0.21
C LEU A 293 20.71 10.49 0.37
N ALA A 294 21.28 9.44 0.97
CA ALA A 294 22.68 9.41 1.38
C ALA A 294 23.16 7.98 1.59
N ARG A 295 24.46 7.75 1.45
CA ARG A 295 25.12 6.45 1.61
C ARG A 295 26.36 6.53 2.50
N VAL A 296 26.66 5.45 3.18
CA VAL A 296 27.88 5.23 3.96
C VAL A 296 28.57 4.01 3.38
N ILE A 297 29.85 4.17 3.04
CA ILE A 297 30.71 3.12 2.49
C ILE A 297 31.91 2.94 3.41
N GLY A 298 32.40 1.71 3.54
CA GLY A 298 33.63 1.41 4.27
C GLY A 298 33.42 1.00 5.73
N ARG A 299 34.44 1.25 6.57
CA ARG A 299 34.59 0.60 7.89
C ARG A 299 33.56 1.02 8.93
N ASP A 300 32.87 2.14 8.73
CA ASP A 300 31.93 2.69 9.71
C ASP A 300 30.48 2.21 9.53
N ILE A 301 30.19 1.41 8.50
CA ILE A 301 28.85 0.88 8.23
C ILE A 301 28.28 0.20 9.48
N ASP A 302 29.04 -0.71 10.10
CA ASP A 302 28.60 -1.49 11.27
C ASP A 302 28.30 -0.60 12.48
N ARG A 303 28.97 0.55 12.61
CA ARG A 303 28.71 1.49 13.70
C ARG A 303 27.33 2.11 13.55
N ILE A 304 26.97 2.54 12.35
CA ILE A 304 25.68 3.19 12.06
C ILE A 304 24.57 2.13 11.97
N ALA A 305 24.80 1.03 11.26
CA ALA A 305 23.85 -0.04 11.04
C ALA A 305 23.36 -0.71 12.34
N ARG A 306 24.11 -0.63 13.44
CA ARG A 306 23.62 -1.09 14.76
C ARG A 306 22.48 -0.24 15.30
N HIS A 307 22.43 1.05 14.98
CA HIS A 307 21.37 1.96 15.45
C HIS A 307 20.13 1.91 14.54
N PHE A 308 20.34 1.81 13.23
CA PHE A 308 19.27 1.78 12.23
C PHE A 308 19.02 0.33 11.76
N ASN A 309 18.53 -0.49 12.69
CA ASN A 309 18.24 -1.91 12.47
C ASN A 309 16.90 -2.29 13.12
N PHE A 310 16.62 -3.58 13.16
CA PHE A 310 15.46 -4.15 13.81
C PHE A 310 15.61 -4.19 15.34
N TYR A 311 14.54 -3.77 16.02
CA TYR A 311 14.35 -3.86 17.46
C TYR A 311 13.10 -4.66 17.78
N GLY A 312 13.21 -5.57 18.74
CA GLY A 312 12.15 -6.50 19.09
C GLY A 312 11.43 -6.11 20.38
N LEU A 313 10.11 -6.32 20.39
CA LEU A 313 9.28 -6.33 21.59
C LEU A 313 8.43 -7.59 21.62
N SER A 314 8.04 -8.03 22.82
CA SER A 314 7.08 -9.13 22.96
C SER A 314 5.66 -8.59 23.15
N HIS A 315 4.72 -9.07 22.35
CA HIS A 315 3.30 -8.73 22.45
C HIS A 315 2.45 -9.94 22.04
N LYS A 316 1.39 -10.23 22.81
CA LYS A 316 0.48 -11.38 22.61
C LYS A 316 1.22 -12.70 22.35
N GLY A 317 2.24 -12.99 23.17
CA GLY A 317 3.01 -14.24 23.10
C GLY A 317 3.98 -14.37 21.92
N ARG A 318 4.19 -13.30 21.14
CA ARG A 318 5.11 -13.28 19.98
C ARG A 318 6.09 -12.12 20.05
N THR A 319 7.26 -12.27 19.44
CA THR A 319 8.19 -11.15 19.26
C THR A 319 7.96 -10.49 17.91
N HIS A 320 7.70 -9.18 17.94
CA HIS A 320 7.52 -8.33 16.76
C HIS A 320 8.74 -7.44 16.59
N PHE A 321 9.20 -7.26 15.36
CA PHE A 321 10.41 -6.51 15.04
C PHE A 321 10.07 -5.22 14.29
N TYR A 322 10.71 -4.14 14.72
CA TYR A 322 10.52 -2.78 14.24
C TYR A 322 11.84 -2.29 13.65
N LEU A 323 11.86 -1.95 12.36
CA LEU A 323 13.00 -1.33 11.71
C LEU A 323 13.03 0.16 12.05
N GLN A 324 14.12 0.64 12.64
CA GLN A 324 14.30 2.05 12.95
C GLN A 324 14.86 2.83 11.76
N GLY A 325 14.24 3.97 11.45
CA GLY A 325 14.78 5.03 10.61
C GLY A 325 14.56 6.40 11.24
N LEU A 326 14.48 7.44 10.40
CA LEU A 326 14.40 8.84 10.83
C LEU A 326 13.34 9.59 10.01
N SER A 327 12.51 10.40 10.65
CA SER A 327 11.59 11.32 9.99
C SER A 327 11.90 12.77 10.34
N LEU A 328 11.48 13.70 9.48
CA LEU A 328 11.48 15.12 9.83
C LEU A 328 10.53 15.36 11.02
N SER A 329 10.98 16.14 12.01
CA SER A 329 10.10 16.52 13.12
C SER A 329 8.91 17.36 12.63
N PRO A 330 7.72 17.25 13.27
CA PRO A 330 6.60 18.15 13.02
C PRO A 330 6.97 19.63 13.14
N ASP A 331 7.80 20.00 14.12
CA ASP A 331 8.23 21.39 14.35
C ASP A 331 9.06 21.94 13.19
N MET A 332 9.90 21.11 12.60
CA MET A 332 10.66 21.46 11.40
C MET A 332 9.74 21.61 10.18
N GLN A 333 8.79 20.69 10.01
CA GLN A 333 7.82 20.75 8.93
C GLN A 333 7.00 22.04 8.97
N VAL A 334 6.54 22.45 10.17
CA VAL A 334 5.84 23.71 10.41
C VAL A 334 6.73 24.92 10.11
N ARG A 335 7.96 24.93 10.64
CA ARG A 335 8.88 26.06 10.54
C ARG A 335 9.30 26.37 9.10
N GLU A 336 9.53 25.32 8.30
CA GLU A 336 10.10 25.46 6.95
C GLU A 336 9.08 25.20 5.82
N GLY A 337 7.84 24.86 6.17
CA GLY A 337 6.77 24.55 5.23
C GLY A 337 7.07 23.31 4.38
N LEU A 338 7.40 22.19 5.03
CA LEU A 338 7.82 20.94 4.39
C LEU A 338 6.71 19.88 4.44
N THR A 339 6.75 18.91 3.51
CA THR A 339 5.93 17.70 3.60
C THR A 339 6.54 16.72 4.60
N ASN A 340 5.73 15.78 5.09
CA ASN A 340 6.23 14.72 5.95
C ASN A 340 7.10 13.75 5.13
N CYS A 341 8.24 13.31 5.66
CA CYS A 341 9.10 12.33 4.98
C CYS A 341 9.96 11.56 5.97
N ALA A 342 10.26 10.31 5.61
CA ALA A 342 11.10 9.45 6.44
C ALA A 342 12.13 8.67 5.63
N ALA A 343 13.33 8.64 6.18
CA ALA A 343 14.47 7.89 5.72
C ALA A 343 14.48 6.50 6.39
N TYR A 344 14.50 5.45 5.58
CA TYR A 344 14.68 4.08 6.06
C TYR A 344 16.04 3.52 5.61
N PRO A 345 16.71 2.75 6.49
CA PRO A 345 18.00 2.16 6.16
C PRO A 345 17.85 0.98 5.20
N VAL A 346 18.75 0.88 4.24
CA VAL A 346 18.93 -0.24 3.32
C VAL A 346 20.38 -0.67 3.37
N GLN A 347 20.62 -1.94 3.69
CA GLN A 347 21.96 -2.52 3.74
C GLN A 347 22.18 -3.37 2.49
N ILE A 348 23.25 -3.07 1.75
CA ILE A 348 23.76 -3.94 0.70
C ILE A 348 24.78 -4.87 1.35
N HIS A 349 24.43 -6.14 1.46
CA HIS A 349 25.27 -7.14 2.11
C HIS A 349 26.43 -7.55 1.21
N ALA A 350 27.59 -7.80 1.82
CA ALA A 350 28.74 -8.34 1.12
C ALA A 350 28.49 -9.81 0.72
N ASP A 351 29.13 -10.26 -0.37
CA ASP A 351 28.99 -11.63 -0.87
C ASP A 351 29.42 -12.68 0.16
N ASP A 352 30.36 -12.31 1.03
CA ASP A 352 30.91 -13.13 2.11
C ASP A 352 30.23 -12.89 3.47
N ASP A 353 29.03 -12.28 3.50
CA ASP A 353 28.20 -12.20 4.70
C ASP A 353 27.76 -13.59 5.16
N PRO A 354 28.01 -13.99 6.42
CA PRO A 354 27.74 -15.33 6.89
C PRO A 354 26.24 -15.66 6.99
N TRP A 355 25.36 -14.67 7.18
CA TRP A 355 23.91 -14.91 7.25
C TRP A 355 23.30 -15.11 5.87
N VAL A 356 23.72 -14.31 4.89
CA VAL A 356 23.31 -14.51 3.49
C VAL A 356 23.87 -15.83 2.97
N ALA A 357 25.13 -16.15 3.26
CA ALA A 357 25.73 -17.46 2.93
C ALA A 357 24.95 -18.62 3.56
N LEU A 358 24.63 -18.54 4.86
CA LEU A 358 23.81 -19.55 5.54
C LEU A 358 22.43 -19.70 4.89
N LYS A 359 21.80 -18.58 4.49
CA LYS A 359 20.52 -18.60 3.78
C LYS A 359 20.67 -19.31 2.43
N ARG A 360 21.70 -19.01 1.63
CA ARG A 360 21.95 -19.66 0.33
C ARG A 360 22.15 -21.17 0.49
N VAL A 361 22.95 -21.59 1.46
CA VAL A 361 23.18 -23.02 1.76
C VAL A 361 21.88 -23.70 2.20
N ALA A 362 21.10 -23.09 3.09
CA ALA A 362 19.83 -23.64 3.56
C ALA A 362 18.77 -23.77 2.44
N HIS A 363 18.87 -22.96 1.39
CA HIS A 363 18.01 -23.06 0.20
C HIS A 363 18.58 -23.97 -0.90
N GLY A 364 19.65 -24.72 -0.61
CA GLY A 364 20.23 -25.70 -1.54
C GLY A 364 21.02 -25.08 -2.70
N SER A 365 21.57 -23.88 -2.55
CA SER A 365 22.44 -23.30 -3.58
C SER A 365 23.78 -24.05 -3.65
N HIS A 366 24.04 -24.72 -4.77
CA HIS A 366 25.28 -25.48 -4.99
C HIS A 366 26.37 -24.67 -5.73
N ARG A 367 26.03 -23.55 -6.39
CA ARG A 367 26.96 -22.80 -7.25
C ARG A 367 28.09 -22.12 -6.48
N THR A 368 27.83 -21.72 -5.24
CA THR A 368 28.77 -20.96 -4.37
C THR A 368 29.09 -21.69 -3.07
N LEU A 369 28.82 -22.99 -2.98
CA LEU A 369 28.80 -23.74 -1.72
C LEU A 369 30.13 -23.68 -0.95
N ALA A 370 31.27 -23.88 -1.62
CA ALA A 370 32.59 -23.81 -0.96
C ALA A 370 32.89 -22.41 -0.41
N HIS A 371 32.54 -21.36 -1.17
CA HIS A 371 32.67 -19.97 -0.74
C HIS A 371 31.76 -19.68 0.45
N ASP A 372 30.51 -20.12 0.40
CA ASP A 372 29.51 -19.90 1.45
C ASP A 372 29.89 -20.62 2.76
N LEU A 373 30.36 -21.86 2.68
CA LEU A 373 30.86 -22.60 3.85
C LEU A 373 32.10 -21.94 4.45
N SER A 374 33.01 -21.42 3.62
CA SER A 374 34.16 -20.65 4.08
C SER A 374 33.75 -19.36 4.78
N ALA A 375 32.80 -18.60 4.22
CA ALA A 375 32.27 -17.38 4.83
C ALA A 375 31.64 -17.63 6.21
N ILE A 376 30.87 -18.71 6.34
CA ILE A 376 30.27 -19.17 7.60
C ILE A 376 31.39 -19.58 8.59
N GLY A 377 32.31 -20.46 8.17
CA GLY A 377 33.37 -21.02 9.02
C GLY A 377 34.36 -19.97 9.54
N ARG A 378 34.59 -18.89 8.78
CA ARG A 378 35.45 -17.76 9.18
C ARG A 378 34.76 -16.74 10.10
N SER A 379 33.46 -16.89 10.37
CA SER A 379 32.67 -15.88 11.08
C SER A 379 32.01 -16.36 12.39
N PRO A 380 32.62 -17.23 13.23
CA PRO A 380 31.96 -17.81 14.40
C PRO A 380 31.50 -16.75 15.42
N GLY A 381 32.29 -15.69 15.62
CA GLY A 381 31.92 -14.59 16.52
C GLY A 381 30.70 -13.80 16.05
N MET A 382 30.56 -13.57 14.74
CA MET A 382 29.40 -12.89 14.16
C MET A 382 28.13 -13.75 14.26
N ILE A 383 28.27 -15.05 14.03
CA ILE A 383 27.16 -16.01 14.18
C ILE A 383 26.70 -16.08 15.64
N ALA A 384 27.63 -16.25 16.58
CA ALA A 384 27.32 -16.33 18.01
C ALA A 384 26.67 -15.02 18.52
N SER A 385 27.25 -13.87 18.19
CA SER A 385 26.69 -12.56 18.56
C SER A 385 25.34 -12.28 17.90
N GLY A 386 25.13 -12.71 16.65
CA GLY A 386 23.83 -12.57 15.99
C GLY A 386 22.75 -13.50 16.56
N LEU A 387 23.08 -14.74 16.94
CA LEU A 387 22.15 -15.61 17.67
C LEU A 387 21.78 -15.02 19.04
N TYR A 388 22.77 -14.52 19.79
CA TYR A 388 22.53 -13.82 21.05
C TYR A 388 21.65 -12.57 20.85
N ASN A 389 21.96 -11.75 19.85
CA ASN A 389 21.16 -10.57 19.50
C ASN A 389 19.73 -10.96 19.17
N ARG A 390 19.52 -11.97 18.33
CA ARG A 390 18.19 -12.38 17.86
C ARG A 390 17.36 -13.06 18.95
N LEU A 391 17.96 -13.96 19.72
CA LEU A 391 17.25 -14.82 20.67
C LEU A 391 17.11 -14.20 22.06
N ILE A 392 18.13 -13.48 22.53
CA ILE A 392 18.16 -12.91 23.89
C ILE A 392 17.80 -11.42 23.83
N ARG A 393 18.57 -10.61 23.09
CA ARG A 393 18.34 -9.15 23.03
C ARG A 393 17.15 -8.74 22.16
N LYS A 394 16.61 -9.68 21.39
CA LYS A 394 15.59 -9.45 20.35
C LYS A 394 15.96 -8.27 19.42
N ARG A 395 17.19 -8.25 18.91
CA ARG A 395 17.66 -7.28 17.90
C ARG A 395 17.81 -7.93 16.53
N GLY A 396 17.97 -7.10 15.50
CA GLY A 396 18.37 -7.51 14.16
C GLY A 396 19.72 -8.23 14.15
N LEU A 397 19.95 -9.01 13.10
CA LEU A 397 21.23 -9.70 12.91
C LEU A 397 22.31 -8.69 12.49
N PRO A 398 23.55 -8.85 12.97
CA PRO A 398 24.69 -8.11 12.44
C PRO A 398 25.03 -8.66 11.05
N HIS A 399 25.17 -7.78 10.06
CA HIS A 399 25.54 -8.16 8.70
C HIS A 399 26.84 -7.49 8.29
N ARG A 400 27.66 -8.19 7.51
CA ARG A 400 28.75 -7.59 6.75
C ARG A 400 28.15 -6.93 5.52
N SER A 401 28.28 -5.61 5.43
CA SER A 401 27.67 -4.81 4.37
C SER A 401 28.72 -3.97 3.66
N THR A 402 28.60 -3.84 2.34
CA THR A 402 29.46 -2.99 1.49
C THR A 402 28.94 -1.55 1.45
N GLU A 403 27.64 -1.37 1.66
CA GLU A 403 26.97 -0.07 1.69
C GLU A 403 25.82 -0.07 2.71
N LEU A 404 25.70 1.03 3.45
CA LEU A 404 24.46 1.41 4.14
C LEU A 404 23.91 2.67 3.49
N ARG A 405 22.72 2.55 2.90
CA ARG A 405 22.01 3.64 2.24
C ARG A 405 20.78 4.04 3.03
N PHE A 406 20.42 5.30 2.98
CA PHE A 406 19.13 5.80 3.46
C PHE A 406 18.28 6.20 2.26
N ASP A 407 17.18 5.48 2.05
CA ASP A 407 16.18 5.77 1.03
C ASP A 407 15.01 6.52 1.67
N VAL A 408 14.32 7.36 0.90
CA VAL A 408 13.19 8.14 1.39
C VAL A 408 11.86 7.65 0.83
N MET A 409 10.83 7.72 1.67
CA MET A 409 9.45 7.87 1.24
C MET A 409 9.00 9.26 1.70
N ALA A 410 8.48 10.06 0.78
CA ALA A 410 8.03 11.42 1.05
C ALA A 410 6.54 11.54 0.77
N GLU A 411 5.82 12.23 1.65
CA GLU A 411 4.47 12.70 1.39
C GLU A 411 4.48 13.73 0.26
N GLN A 412 3.39 13.74 -0.51
CA GLN A 412 3.12 14.76 -1.52
C GLN A 412 2.04 15.73 -1.07
N LYS A 413 2.30 17.00 -1.35
CA LYS A 413 1.28 18.05 -1.45
C LYS A 413 0.29 17.65 -2.53
N LEU A 414 -0.99 17.84 -2.25
CA LEU A 414 -2.04 17.55 -3.23
C LEU A 414 -1.95 18.54 -4.39
N ASP A 415 -1.67 18.01 -5.58
CA ASP A 415 -1.69 18.74 -6.84
C ASP A 415 -2.91 18.30 -7.66
N PRO A 416 -3.85 19.19 -8.00
CA PRO A 416 -5.01 18.84 -8.81
C PRO A 416 -4.65 18.35 -10.22
N GLU A 417 -3.50 18.74 -10.76
CA GLU A 417 -3.02 18.30 -12.08
C GLU A 417 -2.28 16.96 -12.01
N SER A 418 -1.80 16.56 -10.84
CA SER A 418 -1.39 15.17 -10.60
C SER A 418 -2.64 14.29 -10.60
N ARG A 419 -2.93 13.55 -11.69
CA ARG A 419 -4.23 12.90 -11.85
C ARG A 419 -4.26 11.65 -12.72
N VAL A 420 -5.35 10.90 -12.56
CA VAL A 420 -5.78 9.84 -13.48
C VAL A 420 -6.91 10.39 -14.36
N THR A 421 -6.77 10.27 -15.67
CA THR A 421 -7.82 10.52 -16.67
C THR A 421 -8.05 9.29 -17.54
N LEU A 422 -8.90 9.40 -18.57
CA LEU A 422 -9.12 8.33 -19.55
C LEU A 422 -8.27 8.56 -20.80
N SER A 423 -7.59 7.52 -21.25
CA SER A 423 -6.84 7.48 -22.52
C SER A 423 -7.77 7.40 -23.74
N HIS A 424 -7.26 7.73 -24.92
CA HIS A 424 -7.91 7.36 -26.19
C HIS A 424 -7.74 5.87 -26.53
N THR A 425 -6.69 5.24 -26.00
CA THR A 425 -6.43 3.80 -26.13
C THR A 425 -7.39 3.02 -25.25
N ARG A 426 -7.87 1.87 -25.75
CA ARG A 426 -8.84 1.02 -25.05
C ARG A 426 -8.21 -0.33 -24.70
N ASP A 427 -8.66 -0.91 -23.60
CA ASP A 427 -8.33 -2.28 -23.22
C ASP A 427 -9.11 -3.32 -24.03
N ARG A 428 -8.91 -4.60 -23.70
CA ARG A 428 -9.58 -5.73 -24.35
C ARG A 428 -11.10 -5.76 -24.16
N PHE A 429 -11.64 -5.03 -23.20
CA PHE A 429 -13.08 -4.87 -22.98
C PHE A 429 -13.65 -3.65 -23.70
N GLY A 430 -12.83 -2.95 -24.49
CA GLY A 430 -13.20 -1.69 -25.13
C GLY A 430 -13.32 -0.53 -24.14
N ARG A 431 -12.84 -0.67 -22.90
CA ARG A 431 -12.85 0.41 -21.91
C ARG A 431 -11.57 1.26 -22.06
N PRO A 432 -11.64 2.60 -22.00
CA PRO A 432 -10.45 3.44 -22.06
C PRO A 432 -9.41 3.05 -21.00
N LEU A 433 -8.13 3.00 -21.35
CA LEU A 433 -7.03 2.81 -20.39
C LEU A 433 -6.97 3.98 -19.41
N PRO A 434 -6.45 3.78 -18.18
CA PRO A 434 -6.13 4.91 -17.32
C PRO A 434 -4.94 5.65 -17.93
N ARG A 435 -5.08 6.96 -18.06
CA ARG A 435 -3.98 7.86 -18.40
C ARG A 435 -3.48 8.51 -17.11
N VAL A 436 -2.24 8.24 -16.75
CA VAL A 436 -1.64 8.66 -15.49
C VAL A 436 -0.72 9.84 -15.74
N ASP A 437 -0.97 10.93 -15.02
CA ASP A 437 -0.16 12.13 -15.03
C ASP A 437 0.27 12.44 -13.59
N TRP A 438 1.28 11.72 -13.10
CA TRP A 438 1.78 11.91 -11.74
C TRP A 438 2.81 13.03 -11.70
N GLN A 439 2.62 14.00 -10.80
CA GLN A 439 3.49 15.18 -10.69
C GLN A 439 4.27 15.15 -9.37
N ILE A 440 5.55 15.52 -9.44
CA ILE A 440 6.42 15.70 -8.27
C ILE A 440 6.79 17.18 -8.19
N GLY A 441 6.33 17.86 -7.14
CA GLY A 441 6.51 19.29 -6.97
C GLY A 441 7.79 19.68 -6.24
N SER A 442 8.01 21.00 -6.17
CA SER A 442 9.17 21.58 -5.47
C SER A 442 9.12 21.42 -3.96
N CYS A 443 7.92 21.24 -3.37
CA CYS A 443 7.76 21.06 -1.93
C CYS A 443 8.33 19.70 -1.49
N GLU A 444 8.07 18.65 -2.26
CA GLU A 444 8.58 17.30 -2.04
C GLU A 444 10.10 17.29 -2.16
N ILE A 445 10.62 17.87 -3.25
CA ILE A 445 12.07 17.97 -3.52
C ILE A 445 12.78 18.72 -2.39
N LYS A 446 12.26 19.87 -1.97
CA LYS A 446 12.79 20.66 -0.84
C LYS A 446 12.81 19.83 0.45
N SER A 447 11.73 19.11 0.75
CA SER A 447 11.60 18.31 1.97
C SER A 447 12.59 17.14 1.99
N ILE A 448 12.77 16.47 0.86
CA ILE A 448 13.74 15.39 0.65
C ILE A 448 15.18 15.89 0.83
N LYS A 449 15.56 16.99 0.17
CA LYS A 449 16.88 17.61 0.34
C LYS A 449 17.13 17.99 1.79
N ARG A 450 16.12 18.59 2.43
CA ARG A 450 16.22 19.04 3.82
C ARG A 450 16.44 17.88 4.78
N LEU A 451 15.70 16.78 4.63
CA LEU A 451 15.90 15.57 5.42
C LEU A 451 17.33 15.04 5.27
N ALA A 452 17.84 14.93 4.05
CA ALA A 452 19.21 14.44 3.79
C ALA A 452 20.28 15.33 4.45
N GLN A 453 20.16 16.66 4.30
CA GLN A 453 21.07 17.64 4.88
C GLN A 453 21.07 17.59 6.41
N VAL A 454 19.89 17.48 7.02
CA VAL A 454 19.74 17.40 8.49
C VAL A 454 20.33 16.09 9.01
N ILE A 455 20.06 14.95 8.36
CA ILE A 455 20.68 13.66 8.71
C ILE A 455 22.21 13.77 8.68
N SER A 456 22.77 14.33 7.60
CA SER A 456 24.23 14.44 7.45
C SER A 456 24.86 15.37 8.49
N LYS A 457 24.20 16.51 8.77
CA LYS A 457 24.63 17.46 9.80
C LYS A 457 24.60 16.82 11.20
N GLU A 458 23.49 16.16 11.53
CA GLU A 458 23.30 15.56 12.86
C GLU A 458 24.27 14.40 13.08
N PHE A 459 24.52 13.55 12.07
CA PHE A 459 25.53 12.49 12.17
C PHE A 459 26.90 13.07 12.52
N GLY A 460 27.32 14.12 11.81
CA GLY A 460 28.58 14.81 12.12
C GLY A 460 28.62 15.41 13.52
N ARG A 461 27.50 15.98 14.00
CA ARG A 461 27.40 16.59 15.34
C ARG A 461 27.55 15.56 16.47
N ILE A 462 26.96 14.38 16.30
CA ILE A 462 26.98 13.30 17.32
C ILE A 462 28.20 12.38 17.17
N GLY A 463 29.15 12.71 16.30
CA GLY A 463 30.38 11.93 16.11
C GLY A 463 30.20 10.63 15.32
N LEU A 464 29.12 10.49 14.55
CA LEU A 464 28.99 9.50 13.49
C LEU A 464 29.62 10.04 12.19
N PRO A 465 30.10 9.16 11.29
CA PRO A 465 30.57 9.60 9.98
C PRO A 465 29.43 10.26 9.21
N ARG A 466 29.74 11.38 8.54
CA ARG A 466 28.77 12.02 7.66
C ARG A 466 28.53 11.13 6.45
N PRO A 467 27.27 10.77 6.14
CA PRO A 467 26.97 10.02 4.95
C PRO A 467 27.21 10.91 3.72
N GLN A 468 27.66 10.28 2.63
CA GLN A 468 27.75 10.92 1.32
C GLN A 468 26.32 11.14 0.81
N LEU A 469 25.93 12.40 0.60
CA LEU A 469 24.64 12.74 0.02
C LEU A 469 24.57 12.27 -1.44
N ALA A 470 23.38 11.99 -1.94
CA ALA A 470 23.17 11.79 -3.38
C ALA A 470 23.63 13.03 -4.16
N ASP A 471 24.18 12.82 -5.37
CA ASP A 471 24.91 13.86 -6.10
C ASP A 471 24.02 15.08 -6.40
N TRP A 472 22.78 14.86 -6.82
CA TRP A 472 21.79 15.92 -7.08
C TRP A 472 21.46 16.75 -5.82
N ILE A 473 21.53 16.13 -4.63
CA ILE A 473 21.33 16.83 -3.35
C ILE A 473 22.60 17.64 -3.00
N ALA A 474 23.77 17.03 -3.16
CA ALA A 474 25.07 17.65 -2.84
C ALA A 474 25.39 18.85 -3.75
N MET A 475 25.00 18.76 -5.03
CA MET A 475 25.21 19.78 -6.06
C MET A 475 24.05 20.79 -6.16
N ASP A 476 23.00 20.59 -5.36
CA ASP A 476 21.78 21.41 -5.40
C ASP A 476 21.06 21.41 -6.77
N ASP A 477 21.14 20.32 -7.53
CA ASP A 477 20.60 20.19 -8.89
C ASP A 477 19.30 19.36 -8.91
N ASP A 478 18.14 20.03 -8.84
CA ASP A 478 16.82 19.38 -8.86
C ASP A 478 16.52 18.69 -10.21
N GLY A 479 17.14 19.14 -11.31
CA GLY A 479 16.92 18.58 -12.65
C GLY A 479 17.45 17.15 -12.77
N SER A 480 18.53 16.86 -12.05
CA SER A 480 19.16 15.53 -11.96
C SER A 480 18.52 14.60 -10.92
N ALA A 481 17.48 15.03 -10.21
CA ALA A 481 16.78 14.18 -9.26
C ALA A 481 16.03 13.06 -10.01
N ALA A 482 16.35 11.81 -9.67
CA ALA A 482 15.61 10.63 -10.14
C ALA A 482 14.69 10.10 -9.05
N PHE A 483 13.42 9.95 -9.42
CA PHE A 483 12.36 9.40 -8.59
C PHE A 483 11.78 8.12 -9.21
N MET A 484 11.16 7.31 -8.36
CA MET A 484 10.37 6.15 -8.76
C MET A 484 9.10 6.11 -7.90
N ASP A 485 7.99 5.63 -8.46
CA ASP A 485 6.79 5.33 -7.68
C ASP A 485 7.04 4.14 -6.75
N MET A 486 6.35 4.07 -5.62
CA MET A 486 6.47 2.95 -4.69
C MET A 486 5.30 1.97 -4.78
N ALA A 487 4.54 2.01 -5.88
CA ALA A 487 3.29 1.29 -6.04
C ALA A 487 2.31 1.58 -4.88
N HIS A 488 2.24 2.84 -4.45
CA HIS A 488 1.33 3.34 -3.44
C HIS A 488 0.36 4.42 -3.98
N PRO A 489 -0.24 4.26 -5.19
CA PRO A 489 -1.14 5.27 -5.72
C PRO A 489 -2.32 5.47 -4.76
N SER A 490 -2.64 6.72 -4.47
CA SER A 490 -3.57 7.14 -3.43
C SER A 490 -4.28 8.45 -3.81
N CYS A 491 -5.25 8.84 -2.99
CA CYS A 491 -5.94 10.14 -3.04
C CYS A 491 -6.82 10.44 -4.28
N THR A 492 -6.79 9.62 -5.33
CA THR A 492 -7.55 9.82 -6.59
C THR A 492 -9.07 9.81 -6.44
N THR A 493 -9.59 9.32 -5.31
CA THR A 493 -11.00 9.41 -4.92
C THR A 493 -11.11 9.94 -3.50
N ARG A 494 -10.32 10.96 -3.16
CA ARG A 494 -10.12 11.42 -1.78
C ARG A 494 -11.43 11.71 -1.04
N MET A 495 -11.39 11.41 0.24
CA MET A 495 -12.43 11.69 1.22
C MET A 495 -12.43 13.15 1.65
N GLY A 496 -13.61 13.72 1.86
CA GLY A 496 -13.78 15.07 2.39
C GLY A 496 -15.24 15.46 2.56
N THR A 497 -15.49 16.60 3.19
CA THR A 497 -16.84 17.14 3.40
C THR A 497 -17.33 18.03 2.25
N ASP A 498 -16.42 18.47 1.38
CA ASP A 498 -16.72 19.37 0.25
C ASP A 498 -16.62 18.63 -1.09
N ARG A 499 -17.74 18.59 -1.82
CA ARG A 499 -17.86 17.95 -3.14
C ARG A 499 -17.03 18.61 -4.23
N ALA A 500 -16.59 19.85 -4.03
CA ALA A 500 -15.70 20.54 -4.98
C ALA A 500 -14.24 20.08 -4.88
N THR A 501 -13.88 19.40 -3.78
CA THR A 501 -12.49 18.99 -3.52
C THR A 501 -12.36 17.52 -3.12
N SER A 502 -13.47 16.78 -2.99
CA SER A 502 -13.48 15.36 -2.63
C SER A 502 -14.50 14.58 -3.46
N VAL A 503 -14.23 13.28 -3.64
CA VAL A 503 -15.09 12.35 -4.39
C VAL A 503 -16.07 11.64 -3.45
N VAL A 504 -15.59 11.30 -2.25
CA VAL A 504 -16.38 10.59 -1.25
C VAL A 504 -16.53 11.39 0.03
N ASP A 505 -17.63 11.17 0.74
CA ASP A 505 -17.89 11.73 2.06
C ASP A 505 -17.02 11.03 3.14
N PRO A 506 -17.04 11.48 4.42
CA PRO A 506 -16.30 10.84 5.51
C PRO A 506 -16.66 9.37 5.79
N ASN A 507 -17.75 8.86 5.22
CA ASN A 507 -18.13 7.45 5.28
C ASN A 507 -17.77 6.70 3.99
N ALA A 508 -16.96 7.31 3.14
CA ALA A 508 -16.48 6.82 1.87
C ALA A 508 -17.59 6.54 0.83
N MET A 509 -18.78 7.14 1.00
CA MET A 509 -19.84 7.11 0.00
C MET A 509 -19.58 8.17 -1.06
N VAL A 510 -19.73 7.83 -2.34
CA VAL A 510 -19.60 8.79 -3.44
C VAL A 510 -20.65 9.88 -3.29
N HIS A 511 -20.19 11.14 -3.34
CA HIS A 511 -21.05 12.29 -3.10
C HIS A 511 -22.26 12.31 -4.04
N GLY A 512 -23.45 12.17 -3.46
CA GLY A 512 -24.72 12.25 -4.19
C GLY A 512 -25.14 10.97 -4.92
N ILE A 513 -24.42 9.86 -4.75
CA ILE A 513 -24.76 8.56 -5.34
C ILE A 513 -24.99 7.56 -4.21
N ASP A 514 -26.27 7.32 -3.89
CA ASP A 514 -26.65 6.37 -2.85
C ASP A 514 -26.21 4.94 -3.21
N GLY A 515 -25.78 4.19 -2.19
CA GLY A 515 -25.34 2.81 -2.35
C GLY A 515 -23.96 2.64 -3.00
N LEU A 516 -23.26 3.69 -3.41
CA LEU A 516 -21.92 3.58 -4.01
C LEU A 516 -20.82 4.07 -3.07
N PHE A 517 -19.93 3.16 -2.67
CA PHE A 517 -18.81 3.42 -1.78
C PHE A 517 -17.48 3.12 -2.44
N VAL A 518 -16.41 3.71 -1.91
CA VAL A 518 -15.03 3.46 -2.37
C VAL A 518 -14.17 3.08 -1.16
N ALA A 519 -13.27 2.11 -1.34
CA ALA A 519 -12.31 1.70 -0.32
C ALA A 519 -10.92 1.46 -0.94
N GLY A 520 -9.89 1.57 -0.10
CA GLY A 520 -8.49 1.50 -0.50
C GLY A 520 -7.74 2.81 -0.30
N SER A 521 -6.50 2.91 -0.77
CA SER A 521 -5.67 4.11 -0.63
C SER A 521 -6.19 5.33 -1.42
N SER A 522 -7.05 5.11 -2.42
CA SER A 522 -7.62 6.19 -3.23
C SER A 522 -8.47 7.18 -2.41
N VAL A 523 -9.02 6.76 -1.26
CA VAL A 523 -9.89 7.62 -0.43
C VAL A 523 -9.12 8.45 0.59
N PHE A 524 -7.80 8.28 0.70
CA PHE A 524 -7.01 9.08 1.65
C PHE A 524 -7.15 10.58 1.35
N PRO A 525 -7.50 11.43 2.34
CA PRO A 525 -7.46 12.88 2.18
C PRO A 525 -6.08 13.42 1.80
N THR A 526 -5.03 12.84 2.41
CA THR A 526 -3.59 13.05 2.12
C THR A 526 -2.84 11.72 2.28
N GLY A 527 -1.72 11.56 1.57
CA GLY A 527 -1.01 10.28 1.47
C GLY A 527 -0.09 9.93 2.64
N GLY A 528 0.34 10.90 3.46
CA GLY A 528 1.41 10.69 4.44
C GLY A 528 2.71 10.20 3.78
N HIS A 529 3.66 9.67 4.56
CA HIS A 529 4.88 9.04 4.03
C HIS A 529 4.96 7.52 4.28
N ALA A 530 4.05 7.00 5.11
CA ALA A 530 4.06 5.61 5.54
C ALA A 530 3.36 4.70 4.52
N ASN A 531 3.78 3.43 4.44
CA ASN A 531 3.15 2.47 3.53
C ASN A 531 1.63 2.37 3.77
N PRO A 532 0.79 2.41 2.72
CA PRO A 532 -0.64 2.67 2.85
C PRO A 532 -1.44 1.48 3.42
N THR A 533 -0.88 0.27 3.44
CA THR A 533 -1.66 -0.96 3.69
C THR A 533 -2.31 -1.02 5.07
N LEU A 534 -1.62 -0.57 6.12
CA LEU A 534 -2.24 -0.55 7.45
C LEU A 534 -3.41 0.44 7.51
N MET A 535 -3.23 1.63 6.94
CA MET A 535 -4.26 2.66 6.92
C MET A 535 -5.44 2.28 6.01
N LEU A 536 -5.21 1.65 4.86
CA LEU A 536 -6.29 1.24 3.98
C LEU A 536 -7.14 0.13 4.59
N LEU A 537 -6.54 -0.80 5.35
CA LEU A 537 -7.28 -1.79 6.15
C LEU A 537 -8.06 -1.15 7.29
N THR A 538 -7.47 -0.16 7.96
CA THR A 538 -8.12 0.61 9.02
C THR A 538 -9.41 1.26 8.49
N LEU A 539 -9.33 1.95 7.35
CA LEU A 539 -10.50 2.57 6.73
C LEU A 539 -11.49 1.53 6.17
N ALA A 540 -11.01 0.39 5.65
CA ALA A 540 -11.86 -0.71 5.22
C ALA A 540 -12.68 -1.29 6.38
N ILE A 541 -12.06 -1.50 7.54
CA ILE A 541 -12.72 -1.96 8.77
C ILE A 541 -13.76 -0.94 9.25
N ARG A 542 -13.39 0.36 9.29
CA ARG A 542 -14.32 1.43 9.64
C ARG A 542 -15.52 1.48 8.70
N LEU A 543 -15.28 1.35 7.39
CA LEU A 543 -16.34 1.29 6.38
C LEU A 543 -17.24 0.07 6.60
N ALA A 544 -16.67 -1.11 6.88
CA ALA A 544 -17.47 -2.29 7.16
C ALA A 544 -18.42 -2.08 8.36
N ASP A 545 -17.95 -1.44 9.43
CA ASP A 545 -18.79 -1.13 10.59
C ASP A 545 -19.92 -0.13 10.23
N HIS A 546 -19.62 0.89 9.41
CA HIS A 546 -20.65 1.80 8.88
C HIS A 546 -21.70 1.07 8.04
N LEU A 547 -21.26 0.17 7.14
CA LEU A 547 -22.14 -0.61 6.28
C LEU A 547 -23.01 -1.59 7.10
N LYS A 548 -22.48 -2.21 8.16
CA LYS A 548 -23.29 -3.04 9.09
C LYS A 548 -24.41 -2.22 9.72
N ALA A 549 -24.11 -1.01 10.19
CA ALA A 549 -25.12 -0.12 10.76
C ALA A 549 -26.19 0.27 9.74
N ARG A 550 -25.79 0.55 8.49
CA ARG A 550 -26.72 0.84 7.40
C ARG A 550 -27.64 -0.35 7.10
N HIS A 551 -27.08 -1.54 6.92
CA HIS A 551 -27.85 -2.75 6.59
C HIS A 551 -28.65 -3.32 7.76
N ALA A 552 -28.40 -2.90 9.00
CA ALA A 552 -29.28 -3.24 10.13
C ALA A 552 -30.66 -2.56 10.02
N ILE A 553 -30.77 -1.46 9.27
CA ILE A 553 -31.99 -0.67 9.10
C ILE A 553 -32.72 -1.04 7.79
N GLU A 554 -32.00 -1.57 6.80
CA GLU A 554 -32.56 -1.99 5.51
C GLU A 554 -33.05 -3.46 5.55
N ARG A 555 -34.25 -3.76 5.00
CA ARG A 555 -34.74 -5.14 4.92
C ARG A 555 -33.83 -5.99 4.00
N PRO A 556 -33.47 -7.25 4.33
CA PRO A 556 -32.66 -8.11 3.46
C PRO A 556 -33.27 -8.27 2.06
N TYR A 557 -32.45 -8.51 1.04
CA TYR A 557 -32.93 -8.81 -0.30
C TYR A 557 -33.65 -10.17 -0.31
N VAL A 558 -34.97 -10.17 -0.55
CA VAL A 558 -35.78 -11.38 -0.72
C VAL A 558 -35.71 -11.81 -2.18
N ILE A 559 -35.05 -12.93 -2.48
CA ILE A 559 -35.20 -13.57 -3.79
C ILE A 559 -36.63 -14.12 -3.85
N ALA A 560 -37.42 -13.68 -4.81
CA ALA A 560 -38.73 -14.30 -5.06
C ALA A 560 -38.50 -15.79 -5.39
N GLU A 561 -39.15 -16.69 -4.65
CA GLU A 561 -39.10 -18.13 -4.91
C GLU A 561 -39.49 -18.40 -6.38
N GLY A 562 -38.55 -18.91 -7.18
CA GLY A 562 -38.83 -19.30 -8.57
C GLY A 562 -37.72 -19.05 -9.61
N LEU A 563 -36.69 -18.24 -9.32
CA LEU A 563 -35.54 -18.08 -10.23
C LEU A 563 -34.44 -19.09 -9.87
N SER A 564 -34.36 -20.15 -10.67
CA SER A 564 -33.37 -21.22 -10.57
C SER A 564 -31.95 -20.67 -10.39
N SER A 565 -31.23 -21.19 -9.39
CA SER A 565 -29.80 -20.97 -9.21
C SER A 565 -29.05 -21.41 -10.47
N VAL A 566 -28.56 -20.44 -11.26
CA VAL A 566 -27.69 -20.74 -12.41
C VAL A 566 -26.40 -21.36 -11.85
N MET A 567 -26.13 -22.62 -12.19
CA MET A 567 -24.94 -23.34 -11.74
C MET A 567 -23.69 -22.77 -12.40
N VAL A 568 -23.03 -21.82 -11.73
CA VAL A 568 -21.64 -21.47 -12.02
C VAL A 568 -20.75 -22.48 -11.30
N LYS A 569 -19.77 -23.07 -12.00
CA LYS A 569 -18.90 -24.09 -11.39
C LYS A 569 -18.13 -23.47 -10.21
N THR A 570 -18.11 -24.20 -9.10
CA THR A 570 -17.24 -23.89 -7.96
C THR A 570 -15.83 -24.38 -8.28
N VAL A 571 -14.82 -23.56 -8.00
CA VAL A 571 -13.40 -23.84 -8.26
C VAL A 571 -12.72 -24.41 -7.03
#